data_AF-A0A3N5WWU5-F1
#
_entry.id   AF-A0A3N5WWU5-F1
#
_cell.length_a   1.000
_cell.length_b   1.000
_cell.length_c   1.000
_cell.angle_alpha   90.00
_cell.angle_beta   90.00
_cell.angle_gamma   90.00
#
_symmetry.space_group_name_H-M   'P 1'
#
loop_
_entity.id
_entity.type
_entity.pdbx_description
1 polymer ?
#
loop_
_entity_poly.entity_id
_entity_poly.type
_entity_poly.pdbx_seq_one_letter_code
_entity_poly.pdbx_strand_id
1 'polypeptide(L)'
;MIRRDLVGVLLLFTLVLFGIGIQRVNAGPPAQDQEQDAVTRGAMLYDKWYAKLGQEAPGGNMPLWDQQTTNTRSGPDTWRCVSCHGWDYQGREGAYRYGSNYTGFPGVYQARGKGEEAVIAALQGAGNTRHDFSAYLDEKVLNDLATFITTAMIDDNEYIDPQTLAIKGGDSAHGKQLYEEACASCHGADGKKIVFRYEGRNAWLGTLATLDPWRYLHKTRFGTPGTEMPVGYALGWSPQDGRDVLLYTRSLPGGLEAQAQFSSLAGQESAGQPAGGPATSIFTGMLTALGSITVAVGFAVLIGAALFGIIFLLVWVFRGQQKH
;
A
#
# COMPACT_ATOMS: atom_id res chain seq x y z
N MET A 1 81.27 20.23 -52.24
CA MET A 1 82.15 19.06 -52.02
C MET A 1 81.50 18.17 -50.99
N ILE A 2 81.33 16.89 -51.36
CA ILE A 2 81.32 15.68 -50.52
C ILE A 2 80.02 15.36 -49.74
N ARG A 3 79.38 14.29 -50.24
CA ARG A 3 78.40 13.39 -49.60
C ARG A 3 79.04 12.53 -48.52
N ARG A 4 78.24 12.06 -47.56
CA ARG A 4 78.16 10.65 -47.05
C ARG A 4 77.20 10.66 -45.84
N ASP A 5 76.01 10.09 -45.90
CA ASP A 5 75.61 8.67 -46.02
C ASP A 5 75.33 8.02 -44.65
N LEU A 6 74.09 7.53 -44.56
CA LEU A 6 73.61 6.27 -43.96
C LEU A 6 73.39 6.11 -42.44
N VAL A 7 72.08 5.98 -42.12
CA VAL A 7 71.42 4.79 -41.53
C VAL A 7 71.65 4.45 -40.05
N GLY A 8 70.52 4.30 -39.34
CA GLY A 8 70.41 3.58 -38.06
C GLY A 8 69.26 4.10 -37.19
N VAL A 9 68.01 3.93 -37.59
CA VAL A 9 67.05 3.03 -36.89
C VAL A 9 67.45 2.72 -35.45
N LEU A 10 66.91 3.45 -34.47
CA LEU A 10 66.55 2.86 -33.18
C LEU A 10 65.65 3.79 -32.34
N LEU A 11 64.42 3.31 -32.13
CA LEU A 11 63.63 3.39 -30.89
C LEU A 11 63.35 4.79 -30.31
N LEU A 12 62.10 5.27 -30.51
CA LEU A 12 61.07 5.22 -29.47
C LEU A 12 61.44 6.00 -28.21
N PHE A 13 60.96 7.25 -28.09
CA PHE A 13 60.28 7.81 -26.91
C PHE A 13 59.94 9.28 -27.16
N THR A 14 59.15 9.56 -28.21
CA THR A 14 58.41 10.83 -28.26
C THR A 14 57.24 10.70 -27.28
N LEU A 15 57.43 11.31 -26.10
CA LEU A 15 56.43 11.60 -25.10
C LEU A 15 55.26 12.36 -25.76
N VAL A 16 54.26 11.61 -26.22
CA VAL A 16 52.93 12.17 -26.47
C VAL A 16 52.32 12.41 -25.10
N LEU A 17 52.53 13.62 -24.57
CA LEU A 17 51.72 14.16 -23.49
C LEU A 17 50.30 14.34 -24.05
N PHE A 18 49.53 13.26 -24.02
CA PHE A 18 48.08 13.33 -24.12
C PHE A 18 47.63 14.13 -22.89
N GLY A 19 47.39 15.43 -23.10
CA GLY A 19 46.69 16.24 -22.13
C GLY A 19 45.30 15.65 -21.97
N ILE A 20 45.15 14.72 -21.02
CA ILE A 20 43.86 14.38 -20.45
C ILE A 20 43.43 15.65 -19.72
N GLY A 21 42.76 16.53 -20.45
CA GLY A 21 41.93 17.53 -19.86
C GLY A 21 40.90 16.78 -19.04
N ILE A 22 41.16 16.67 -17.74
CA ILE A 22 40.13 16.33 -16.77
C ILE A 22 39.17 17.50 -16.84
N GLN A 23 38.20 17.41 -17.77
CA GLN A 23 36.99 18.18 -17.63
C GLN A 23 36.45 17.74 -16.29
N ARG A 24 36.53 18.64 -15.32
CA ARG A 24 35.70 18.52 -14.14
C ARG A 24 34.29 18.49 -14.68
N VAL A 25 33.72 17.29 -14.73
CA VAL A 25 32.28 17.16 -14.65
C VAL A 25 31.98 17.82 -13.33
N ASN A 26 31.62 19.11 -13.39
CA ASN A 26 30.89 19.70 -12.30
C ASN A 26 29.66 18.82 -12.20
N ALA A 27 29.67 17.92 -11.22
CA ALA A 27 28.41 17.43 -10.69
C ALA A 27 27.62 18.72 -10.46
N GLY A 28 26.55 18.89 -11.24
CA GLY A 28 25.59 19.92 -10.93
C GLY A 28 25.27 19.82 -9.44
N PRO A 29 24.95 20.92 -8.76
CA PRO A 29 24.45 20.83 -7.40
C PRO A 29 23.44 19.67 -7.35
N PRO A 30 23.47 18.82 -6.30
CA PRO A 30 22.46 17.77 -6.15
C PRO A 30 21.12 18.44 -6.42
N ALA A 31 20.30 17.83 -7.29
CA ALA A 31 19.01 18.36 -7.69
C ALA A 31 18.40 19.00 -6.45
N GLN A 32 18.32 20.34 -6.44
CA GLN A 32 17.86 21.03 -5.26
C GLN A 32 16.53 20.41 -4.95
N ASP A 33 16.36 19.90 -3.73
CA ASP A 33 15.05 19.66 -3.16
C ASP A 33 14.23 20.88 -3.58
N GLN A 34 13.34 20.73 -4.56
CA GLN A 34 12.29 21.73 -4.71
C GLN A 34 11.69 21.75 -3.32
N GLU A 35 11.78 22.88 -2.63
CA GLU A 35 11.34 23.00 -1.24
C GLU A 35 9.86 22.63 -1.23
N GLN A 36 9.58 21.33 -1.06
CA GLN A 36 8.24 20.78 -1.16
C GLN A 36 7.47 21.47 -0.06
N ASP A 37 6.35 22.09 -0.41
CA ASP A 37 5.61 22.90 0.53
C ASP A 37 5.18 22.08 1.77
N ALA A 38 4.85 22.77 2.87
CA ALA A 38 4.51 22.13 4.13
C ALA A 38 3.33 21.14 4.00
N VAL A 39 2.36 21.42 3.11
CA VAL A 39 1.22 20.53 2.85
C VAL A 39 1.68 19.22 2.21
N THR A 40 2.49 19.30 1.15
CA THR A 40 3.04 18.11 0.48
C THR A 40 3.89 17.28 1.43
N ARG A 41 4.75 17.91 2.24
CA ARG A 41 5.55 17.20 3.25
C ARG A 41 4.67 16.55 4.32
N GLY A 42 3.69 17.27 4.85
CA GLY A 42 2.74 16.78 5.85
C GLY A 42 1.92 15.58 5.38
N ALA A 43 1.47 15.59 4.14
CA ALA A 43 0.74 14.47 3.54
C ALA A 43 1.61 13.21 3.40
N MET A 44 2.86 13.36 2.94
CA MET A 44 3.81 12.24 2.91
C MET A 44 4.10 11.69 4.32
N LEU A 45 4.19 12.57 5.32
CA LEU A 45 4.33 12.16 6.73
C LEU A 45 3.12 11.35 7.20
N TYR A 46 1.90 11.78 6.84
CA TYR A 46 0.66 11.06 7.17
C TYR A 46 0.62 9.64 6.59
N ASP A 47 1.11 9.44 5.37
CA ASP A 47 1.26 8.10 4.77
C ASP A 47 2.28 7.24 5.53
N LYS A 48 3.54 7.72 5.59
CA LYS A 48 4.65 6.94 6.13
C LYS A 48 5.80 7.87 6.55
N TRP A 49 5.65 8.49 7.71
CA TRP A 49 6.59 9.47 8.25
C TRP A 49 8.04 8.98 8.27
N TYR A 50 8.30 7.77 8.74
CA TYR A 50 9.67 7.26 8.85
C TYR A 50 10.35 7.14 7.48
N ALA A 51 9.61 6.74 6.44
CA ALA A 51 10.16 6.72 5.07
C ALA A 51 10.38 8.14 4.51
N LYS A 52 9.51 9.11 4.84
CA LYS A 52 9.72 10.51 4.45
C LYS A 52 10.96 11.12 5.13
N LEU A 53 11.22 10.74 6.38
CA LEU A 53 12.37 11.22 7.14
C LEU A 53 13.66 10.42 6.88
N GLY A 54 13.60 9.33 6.11
CA GLY A 54 14.74 8.44 5.91
C GLY A 54 15.16 7.71 7.19
N GLN A 55 14.23 7.47 8.11
CA GLN A 55 14.44 6.84 9.40
C GLN A 55 13.90 5.41 9.42
N GLU A 56 14.43 4.60 10.34
CA GLU A 56 13.83 3.30 10.65
C GLU A 56 12.53 3.49 11.43
N ALA A 57 11.55 2.62 11.18
CA ALA A 57 10.32 2.61 11.97
C ALA A 57 10.62 2.16 13.40
N PRO A 58 9.89 2.66 14.42
CA PRO A 58 10.08 2.21 15.78
C PRO A 58 9.83 0.71 15.93
N GLY A 59 10.55 0.09 16.88
CA GLY A 59 10.37 -1.32 17.18
C GLY A 59 9.00 -1.63 17.78
N GLY A 60 8.46 -2.80 17.45
CA GLY A 60 7.16 -3.25 17.97
C GLY A 60 5.97 -2.50 17.38
N ASN A 61 4.80 -2.68 18.01
CA ASN A 61 3.58 -1.98 17.61
C ASN A 61 3.53 -0.58 18.22
N MET A 62 2.85 0.32 17.53
CA MET A 62 2.46 1.62 18.07
C MET A 62 1.61 1.41 19.34
N PRO A 63 1.90 2.04 20.49
CA PRO A 63 1.27 1.73 21.76
C PRO A 63 -0.27 1.82 21.78
N LEU A 64 -0.85 2.68 20.95
CA LEU A 64 -2.31 2.81 20.83
C LEU A 64 -2.94 1.61 20.12
N TRP A 65 -2.19 0.93 19.25
CA TRP A 65 -2.67 -0.18 18.42
C TRP A 65 -3.26 -1.33 19.23
N ASP A 66 -2.76 -1.56 20.45
CA ASP A 66 -3.25 -2.62 21.35
C ASP A 66 -4.66 -2.35 21.91
N GLN A 67 -5.25 -1.19 21.63
CA GLN A 67 -6.64 -0.88 21.99
C GLN A 67 -7.68 -1.46 21.02
N GLN A 68 -7.25 -2.07 19.91
CA GLN A 68 -8.11 -2.75 18.96
C GLN A 68 -7.68 -4.21 18.77
N THR A 69 -8.62 -5.06 18.36
CA THR A 69 -8.39 -6.50 18.11
C THR A 69 -8.90 -6.96 16.73
N THR A 70 -9.36 -6.03 15.90
CA THR A 70 -10.04 -6.30 14.64
C THR A 70 -9.10 -6.32 13.43
N ASN A 71 -7.99 -5.59 13.49
CA ASN A 71 -6.96 -5.52 12.47
C ASN A 71 -5.70 -6.29 12.91
N THR A 72 -5.14 -7.08 12.00
CA THR A 72 -4.00 -7.98 12.25
C THR A 72 -2.63 -7.42 11.86
N ARG A 73 -2.56 -6.16 11.40
CA ARG A 73 -1.28 -5.49 11.13
C ARG A 73 -0.42 -5.39 12.39
N SER A 74 0.89 -5.33 12.18
CA SER A 74 1.88 -5.30 13.25
C SER A 74 3.12 -4.51 12.82
N GLY A 75 3.97 -4.21 13.80
CA GLY A 75 5.26 -3.58 13.59
C GLY A 75 5.13 -2.20 12.90
N PRO A 76 6.00 -1.90 11.92
CA PRO A 76 6.05 -0.60 11.23
C PRO A 76 4.73 -0.12 10.61
N ASP A 77 3.82 -1.02 10.26
CA ASP A 77 2.53 -0.63 9.68
C ASP A 77 1.60 0.02 10.71
N THR A 78 1.73 -0.33 11.99
CA THR A 78 0.91 0.24 13.07
C THR A 78 1.30 1.68 13.42
N TRP A 79 2.48 2.13 13.00
CA TRP A 79 3.02 3.47 13.24
C TRP A 79 2.61 4.51 12.18
N ARG A 80 1.84 4.10 11.17
CA ARG A 80 1.41 4.98 10.08
C ARG A 80 0.06 5.60 10.41
N CYS A 81 -0.09 6.91 10.21
CA CYS A 81 -1.35 7.60 10.50
C CYS A 81 -2.51 7.01 9.69
N VAL A 82 -2.27 6.69 8.41
CA VAL A 82 -3.23 6.02 7.52
C VAL A 82 -3.75 4.68 8.07
N SER A 83 -2.98 3.94 8.87
CA SER A 83 -3.41 2.63 9.39
C SER A 83 -4.55 2.75 10.40
N CYS A 84 -4.62 3.86 11.14
CA CYS A 84 -5.69 4.14 12.09
C CYS A 84 -6.77 5.04 11.48
N HIS A 85 -6.35 6.09 10.77
CA HIS A 85 -7.21 7.19 10.35
C HIS A 85 -7.70 7.08 8.89
N GLY A 86 -7.21 6.08 8.14
CA GLY A 86 -7.65 5.79 6.77
C GLY A 86 -7.04 6.71 5.72
N TRP A 87 -7.06 6.26 4.46
CA TRP A 87 -6.65 7.06 3.30
C TRP A 87 -7.65 8.15 2.92
N ASP A 88 -8.91 7.97 3.35
CA ASP A 88 -9.99 8.95 3.21
C ASP A 88 -10.09 9.89 4.43
N TYR A 89 -9.18 9.74 5.40
CA TYR A 89 -9.10 10.54 6.63
C TYR A 89 -10.29 10.38 7.59
N GLN A 90 -11.21 9.44 7.35
CA GLN A 90 -12.43 9.28 8.13
C GLN A 90 -12.40 8.08 9.11
N GLY A 91 -11.35 7.26 9.07
CA GLY A 91 -11.15 6.15 10.00
C GLY A 91 -12.36 5.20 10.02
N ARG A 92 -12.85 4.87 11.22
CA ARG A 92 -14.00 3.97 11.42
C ARG A 92 -15.32 4.43 10.79
N GLU A 93 -15.47 5.71 10.45
CA GLU A 93 -16.69 6.24 9.81
C GLU A 93 -16.57 6.22 8.27
N GLY A 94 -15.37 5.93 7.75
CA GLY A 94 -15.01 6.04 6.35
C GLY A 94 -14.86 4.72 5.60
N ALA A 95 -13.90 4.68 4.68
CA ALA A 95 -13.44 3.52 3.95
C ALA A 95 -12.98 2.39 4.88
N TYR A 96 -12.55 2.72 6.09
CA TYR A 96 -12.10 1.76 7.11
C TYR A 96 -13.22 1.34 8.07
N ARG A 97 -14.49 1.58 7.75
CA ARG A 97 -15.65 1.22 8.61
C ARG A 97 -15.92 -0.29 8.73
N TYR A 98 -15.36 -1.12 7.85
CA TYR A 98 -15.43 -2.58 7.93
C TYR A 98 -14.25 -3.23 7.19
N GLY A 99 -14.18 -4.56 7.27
CA GLY A 99 -13.19 -5.37 6.57
C GLY A 99 -11.83 -5.41 7.27
N SER A 100 -10.80 -5.88 6.55
CA SER A 100 -9.45 -6.09 7.11
C SER A 100 -8.75 -4.81 7.53
N ASN A 101 -9.25 -3.64 7.12
CA ASN A 101 -8.72 -2.34 7.52
C ASN A 101 -9.37 -1.78 8.79
N TYR A 102 -10.49 -2.34 9.26
CA TYR A 102 -11.22 -1.79 10.40
C TYR A 102 -10.42 -1.90 11.70
N THR A 103 -10.26 -0.76 12.37
CA THR A 103 -9.57 -0.64 13.67
C THR A 103 -10.47 -0.06 14.77
N GLY A 104 -11.60 0.56 14.42
CA GLY A 104 -12.44 1.31 15.36
C GLY A 104 -11.91 2.70 15.74
N PHE A 105 -10.71 3.09 15.30
CA PHE A 105 -10.17 4.42 15.55
C PHE A 105 -10.88 5.51 14.73
N PRO A 106 -11.07 6.72 15.29
CA PRO A 106 -11.71 7.82 14.58
C PRO A 106 -10.82 8.33 13.44
N GLY A 107 -11.42 8.94 12.42
CA GLY A 107 -10.70 9.72 11.42
C GLY A 107 -10.16 11.05 11.95
N VAL A 108 -9.38 11.73 11.11
CA VAL A 108 -8.81 13.07 11.37
C VAL A 108 -9.47 14.17 10.55
N TYR A 109 -10.42 13.86 9.67
CA TYR A 109 -11.05 14.86 8.80
C TYR A 109 -11.68 16.04 9.57
N GLN A 110 -12.28 15.77 10.74
CA GLN A 110 -12.87 16.80 11.61
C GLN A 110 -11.82 17.66 12.34
N ALA A 111 -10.55 17.25 12.35
CA ALA A 111 -9.47 18.04 12.95
C ALA A 111 -9.14 19.30 12.12
N ARG A 112 -9.62 19.36 10.86
CA ARG A 112 -9.48 20.54 9.99
C ARG A 112 -9.94 21.85 10.63
N GLY A 113 -11.01 21.78 11.43
CA GLY A 113 -11.58 22.94 12.11
C GLY A 113 -11.00 23.24 13.50
N LYS A 114 -9.99 22.48 13.96
CA LYS A 114 -9.46 22.61 15.33
C LYS A 114 -8.21 23.48 15.47
N GLY A 115 -7.57 23.84 14.35
CA GLY A 115 -6.31 24.59 14.32
C GLY A 115 -5.07 23.70 14.52
N GLU A 116 -3.92 24.19 14.09
CA GLU A 116 -2.66 23.42 14.08
C GLU A 116 -2.19 23.06 15.50
N GLU A 117 -2.30 23.99 16.45
CA GLU A 117 -1.91 23.77 17.85
C GLU A 117 -2.62 22.56 18.49
N ALA A 118 -3.93 22.42 18.24
CA ALA A 118 -4.70 21.30 18.76
C ALA A 118 -4.29 19.96 18.12
N VAL A 119 -3.90 19.99 16.84
CA VAL A 119 -3.39 18.80 16.13
C VAL A 119 -2.02 18.41 16.67
N ILE A 120 -1.12 19.39 16.85
CA ILE A 120 0.22 19.17 17.43
C ILE A 120 0.10 18.61 18.85
N ALA A 121 -0.74 19.19 19.69
CA ALA A 121 -0.96 18.70 21.04
C ALA A 121 -1.43 17.22 21.04
N ALA A 122 -2.35 16.85 20.14
CA ALA A 122 -2.80 15.46 20.00
C ALA A 122 -1.68 14.51 19.51
N LEU A 123 -0.82 14.96 18.59
CA LEU A 123 0.37 14.22 18.16
C LEU A 123 1.41 14.09 19.28
N GLN A 124 1.41 15.00 20.25
CA GLN A 124 2.22 14.96 21.46
C GLN A 124 1.54 14.25 22.64
N GLY A 125 0.48 13.47 22.36
CA GLY A 125 -0.19 12.63 23.35
C GLY A 125 -1.25 13.33 24.20
N ALA A 126 -1.63 14.58 23.90
CA ALA A 126 -2.77 15.21 24.56
C ALA A 126 -4.05 14.41 24.30
N GLY A 127 -4.79 14.11 25.36
CA GLY A 127 -5.98 13.25 25.32
C GLY A 127 -5.68 11.74 25.36
N ASN A 128 -4.51 11.29 24.89
CA ASN A 128 -4.05 9.91 25.04
C ASN A 128 -2.53 9.78 24.87
N THR A 129 -1.80 9.51 25.96
CA THR A 129 -0.34 9.38 25.94
C THR A 129 0.18 8.22 25.09
N ARG A 130 -0.68 7.24 24.75
CA ARG A 130 -0.32 6.17 23.82
C ARG A 130 -0.30 6.63 22.36
N HIS A 131 -0.77 7.84 22.07
CA HIS A 131 -0.73 8.48 20.76
C HIS A 131 0.48 9.44 20.59
N ASP A 132 1.42 9.43 21.53
CA ASP A 132 2.54 10.38 21.54
C ASP A 132 3.64 10.02 20.54
N PHE A 133 3.95 10.97 19.65
CA PHE A 133 5.01 10.89 18.65
C PHE A 133 6.22 11.78 18.97
N SER A 134 6.23 12.48 20.11
CA SER A 134 7.27 13.47 20.47
C SER A 134 8.69 12.89 20.55
N ALA A 135 8.81 11.58 20.78
CA ALA A 135 10.09 10.89 20.77
C ALA A 135 10.66 10.67 19.36
N TYR A 136 9.86 10.86 18.31
CA TYR A 136 10.18 10.52 16.93
C TYR A 136 10.11 11.70 15.97
N LEU A 137 9.24 12.68 16.25
CA LEU A 137 8.97 13.81 15.36
C LEU A 137 9.37 15.12 16.04
N ASP A 138 10.20 15.90 15.35
CA ASP A 138 10.57 17.24 15.80
C ASP A 138 9.44 18.26 15.55
N GLU A 139 9.61 19.47 16.08
CA GLU A 139 8.63 20.55 15.97
C GLU A 139 8.29 20.88 14.51
N LYS A 140 9.27 20.89 13.60
CA LYS A 140 9.01 21.21 12.19
C LYS A 140 8.16 20.12 11.53
N VAL A 141 8.45 18.86 11.81
CA VAL A 141 7.71 17.70 11.29
C VAL A 141 6.28 17.68 11.81
N LEU A 142 6.08 18.00 13.10
CA LEU A 142 4.76 18.14 13.71
C LEU A 142 3.95 19.28 13.06
N ASN A 143 4.60 20.43 12.80
CA ASN A 143 3.97 21.55 12.10
C ASN A 143 3.57 21.17 10.67
N ASP A 144 4.45 20.53 9.89
CA ASP A 144 4.13 20.10 8.52
C ASP A 144 2.90 19.16 8.50
N LEU A 145 2.82 18.19 9.43
CA LEU A 145 1.63 17.33 9.61
C LEU A 145 0.37 18.13 9.96
N ALA A 146 0.47 19.07 10.89
CA ALA A 146 -0.65 19.89 11.32
C ALA A 146 -1.16 20.80 10.20
N THR A 147 -0.27 21.41 9.42
CA THR A 147 -0.63 22.19 8.24
C THR A 147 -1.37 21.34 7.22
N PHE A 148 -0.88 20.14 6.90
CA PHE A 148 -1.59 19.23 6.00
C PHE A 148 -3.00 18.88 6.52
N ILE A 149 -3.09 18.43 7.78
CA ILE A 149 -4.35 18.02 8.40
C ILE A 149 -5.35 19.17 8.44
N THR A 150 -4.90 20.41 8.65
CA THR A 150 -5.81 21.55 8.81
C THR A 150 -6.24 22.18 7.49
N THR A 151 -5.38 22.15 6.47
CA THR A 151 -5.58 22.97 5.25
C THR A 151 -5.92 22.18 3.98
N ALA A 152 -5.46 20.94 3.84
CA ALA A 152 -5.39 20.30 2.52
C ALA A 152 -6.16 18.97 2.38
N MET A 153 -6.67 18.41 3.46
CA MET A 153 -7.55 17.25 3.39
C MET A 153 -8.85 17.58 2.65
N ILE A 154 -9.34 16.66 1.82
CA ILE A 154 -10.64 16.76 1.15
C ILE A 154 -11.42 15.47 1.34
N ASP A 155 -12.75 15.55 1.27
CA ASP A 155 -13.60 14.38 1.38
C ASP A 155 -13.78 13.70 0.02
N ASP A 156 -12.87 12.77 -0.29
CA ASP A 156 -12.96 11.97 -1.51
C ASP A 156 -14.14 10.94 -1.45
N ASN A 157 -14.78 10.71 -0.30
CA ASN A 157 -15.98 9.86 -0.20
C ASN A 157 -17.20 10.45 -0.90
N GLU A 158 -17.22 11.75 -1.18
CA GLU A 158 -18.25 12.37 -2.03
C GLU A 158 -18.25 11.78 -3.45
N TYR A 159 -17.07 11.39 -3.95
CA TYR A 159 -16.83 11.00 -5.33
C TYR A 159 -16.50 9.52 -5.50
N ILE A 160 -16.29 8.78 -4.41
CA ILE A 160 -16.03 7.34 -4.44
C ILE A 160 -17.18 6.63 -3.76
N ASP A 161 -17.85 5.73 -4.47
CA ASP A 161 -18.81 4.83 -3.85
C ASP A 161 -18.07 3.87 -2.91
N PRO A 162 -18.36 3.89 -1.60
CA PRO A 162 -17.49 3.23 -0.66
C PRO A 162 -17.78 1.72 -0.52
N GLN A 163 -18.72 1.17 -1.31
CA GLN A 163 -18.99 -0.27 -1.40
C GLN A 163 -18.41 -0.86 -2.68
N THR A 164 -18.65 -0.19 -3.80
CA THR A 164 -18.27 -0.65 -5.15
C THR A 164 -16.92 -0.08 -5.61
N LEU A 165 -16.40 0.91 -4.89
CA LEU A 165 -15.22 1.70 -5.25
C LEU A 165 -15.39 2.47 -6.57
N ALA A 166 -16.62 2.60 -7.08
CA ALA A 166 -16.89 3.30 -8.33
C ALA A 166 -16.62 4.81 -8.19
N ILE A 167 -16.03 5.41 -9.22
CA ILE A 167 -15.71 6.84 -9.26
C ILE A 167 -16.88 7.60 -9.88
N LYS A 168 -17.30 8.69 -9.23
CA LYS A 168 -18.39 9.56 -9.66
C LYS A 168 -17.81 10.85 -10.25
N GLY A 169 -18.30 11.23 -11.43
CA GLY A 169 -17.99 12.53 -12.03
C GLY A 169 -16.54 12.72 -12.49
N GLY A 170 -15.86 11.67 -12.95
CA GLY A 170 -14.55 11.78 -13.61
C GLY A 170 -14.64 11.86 -15.13
N ASP A 171 -13.67 12.51 -15.75
CA ASP A 171 -13.43 12.55 -17.20
C ASP A 171 -12.21 11.69 -17.55
N SER A 172 -12.45 10.52 -18.16
CA SER A 172 -11.37 9.60 -18.53
C SER A 172 -10.49 10.13 -19.67
N ALA A 173 -11.03 10.97 -20.56
CA ALA A 173 -10.26 11.53 -21.67
C ALA A 173 -9.28 12.59 -21.17
N HIS A 174 -9.73 13.48 -20.28
CA HIS A 174 -8.84 14.42 -19.60
C HIS A 174 -7.82 13.68 -18.71
N GLY A 175 -8.27 12.66 -17.98
CA GLY A 175 -7.40 11.83 -17.15
C GLY A 175 -6.27 11.14 -17.92
N LYS A 176 -6.55 10.70 -19.15
CA LYS A 176 -5.55 10.14 -20.07
C LYS A 176 -4.48 11.17 -20.44
N GLN A 177 -4.86 12.40 -20.76
CA GLN A 177 -3.92 13.46 -21.12
C GLN A 177 -2.96 13.73 -19.96
N LEU A 178 -3.49 13.94 -18.76
CA LEU A 178 -2.70 14.16 -17.55
C LEU A 178 -1.80 12.96 -17.21
N TYR A 179 -2.28 11.72 -17.41
CA TYR A 179 -1.49 10.51 -17.22
C TYR A 179 -0.30 10.45 -18.20
N GLU A 180 -0.52 10.76 -19.47
CA GLU A 180 0.51 10.76 -20.50
C GLU A 180 1.58 11.83 -20.21
N GLU A 181 1.18 12.98 -19.67
CA GLU A 181 2.06 14.09 -19.31
C GLU A 181 2.91 13.82 -18.06
N ALA A 182 2.29 13.30 -16.99
CA ALA A 182 2.93 13.23 -15.67
C ALA A 182 3.35 11.82 -15.24
N CYS A 183 2.67 10.77 -15.73
CA CYS A 183 2.79 9.42 -15.15
C CYS A 183 3.50 8.42 -16.08
N ALA A 184 3.21 8.48 -17.39
CA ALA A 184 3.56 7.43 -18.34
C ALA A 184 5.07 7.23 -18.54
N SER A 185 5.89 8.28 -18.37
CA SER A 185 7.36 8.19 -18.52
C SER A 185 7.99 7.21 -17.52
N CYS A 186 7.46 7.19 -16.29
CA CYS A 186 7.89 6.32 -15.20
C CYS A 186 7.08 5.03 -15.13
N HIS A 187 5.75 5.12 -15.23
CA HIS A 187 4.86 3.96 -15.03
C HIS A 187 4.54 3.17 -16.31
N GLY A 188 4.92 3.68 -17.49
CA GLY A 188 4.61 3.08 -18.78
C GLY A 188 3.19 3.41 -19.24
N ALA A 189 2.92 3.28 -20.54
CA ALA A 189 1.57 3.54 -21.09
C ALA A 189 0.50 2.56 -20.56
N ASP A 190 0.92 1.37 -20.11
CA ASP A 190 0.06 0.36 -19.50
C ASP A 190 0.08 0.38 -17.96
N GLY A 191 0.83 1.30 -17.35
CA GLY A 191 0.97 1.42 -15.90
C GLY A 191 1.77 0.31 -15.21
N LYS A 192 2.47 -0.56 -15.96
CA LYS A 192 3.15 -1.75 -15.42
C LYS A 192 4.67 -1.64 -15.27
N LYS A 193 5.29 -0.53 -15.70
CA LYS A 193 6.76 -0.38 -15.69
C LYS A 193 7.35 -0.35 -14.28
N ILE A 194 6.60 0.13 -13.29
CA ILE A 194 6.99 0.11 -11.87
C ILE A 194 6.12 -0.89 -11.12
N VAL A 195 6.77 -1.84 -10.47
CA VAL A 195 6.14 -2.80 -9.55
C VAL A 195 6.31 -2.31 -8.12
N PHE A 196 5.22 -2.29 -7.35
CA PHE A 196 5.26 -1.97 -5.93
C PHE A 196 4.51 -3.02 -5.10
N ARG A 197 4.64 -2.91 -3.77
CA ARG A 197 4.00 -3.83 -2.83
C ARG A 197 2.69 -3.27 -2.32
N TYR A 198 1.61 -4.04 -2.48
CA TYR A 198 0.28 -3.75 -1.96
C TYR A 198 -0.22 -5.00 -1.21
N GLU A 199 -0.49 -4.86 0.09
CA GLU A 199 -0.98 -5.95 0.95
C GLU A 199 -0.17 -7.26 0.79
N GLY A 200 1.16 -7.14 0.80
CA GLY A 200 2.05 -8.30 0.69
C GLY A 200 2.10 -8.96 -0.69
N ARG A 201 1.66 -8.27 -1.76
CA ARG A 201 1.70 -8.74 -3.14
C ARG A 201 2.27 -7.69 -4.09
N ASN A 202 2.77 -8.12 -5.24
CA ASN A 202 3.15 -7.22 -6.30
C ASN A 202 1.89 -6.61 -6.91
N ALA A 203 1.96 -5.32 -7.21
CA ALA A 203 0.90 -4.54 -7.79
C ALA A 203 1.46 -3.47 -8.74
N TRP A 204 0.59 -3.02 -9.62
CA TRP A 204 0.83 -1.95 -10.58
C TRP A 204 -0.22 -0.85 -10.40
N LEU A 205 -0.10 0.25 -11.15
CA LEU A 205 -1.00 1.40 -10.98
C LEU A 205 -2.48 1.04 -11.16
N GLY A 206 -2.83 0.25 -12.19
CA GLY A 206 -4.21 -0.18 -12.42
C GLY A 206 -4.79 -1.00 -11.25
N THR A 207 -3.96 -1.80 -10.58
CA THR A 207 -4.34 -2.54 -9.37
C THR A 207 -4.67 -1.60 -8.22
N LEU A 208 -3.80 -0.62 -7.94
CA LEU A 208 -4.02 0.33 -6.85
C LEU A 208 -5.25 1.21 -7.11
N ALA A 209 -5.39 1.74 -8.33
CA ALA A 209 -6.52 2.55 -8.75
C ALA A 209 -7.87 1.82 -8.60
N THR A 210 -7.87 0.51 -8.80
CA THR A 210 -9.08 -0.33 -8.70
C THR A 210 -9.40 -0.73 -7.28
N LEU A 211 -8.39 -1.12 -6.49
CA LEU A 211 -8.59 -1.74 -5.17
C LEU A 211 -8.54 -0.76 -4.01
N ASP A 212 -7.86 0.38 -4.15
CA ASP A 212 -7.69 1.38 -3.10
C ASP A 212 -7.64 2.80 -3.71
N PRO A 213 -8.78 3.29 -4.26
CA PRO A 213 -8.83 4.58 -4.94
C PRO A 213 -8.47 5.76 -4.02
N TRP A 214 -8.76 5.68 -2.72
CA TRP A 214 -8.37 6.74 -1.76
C TRP A 214 -6.86 6.82 -1.60
N ARG A 215 -6.18 5.67 -1.46
CA ARG A 215 -4.71 5.65 -1.44
C ARG A 215 -4.13 6.15 -2.75
N TYR A 216 -4.74 5.79 -3.88
CA TYR A 216 -4.34 6.29 -5.19
C TYR A 216 -4.42 7.82 -5.25
N LEU A 217 -5.55 8.41 -4.84
CA LEU A 217 -5.75 9.86 -4.86
C LEU A 217 -4.79 10.58 -3.91
N HIS A 218 -4.63 10.09 -2.68
CA HIS A 218 -3.68 10.67 -1.74
C HIS A 218 -2.27 10.71 -2.34
N LYS A 219 -1.81 9.58 -2.89
CA LYS A 219 -0.47 9.48 -3.46
C LYS A 219 -0.27 10.31 -4.72
N THR A 220 -1.25 10.34 -5.61
CA THR A 220 -1.16 11.17 -6.83
C THR A 220 -1.17 12.66 -6.48
N ARG A 221 -1.96 13.04 -5.48
CA ARG A 221 -2.09 14.43 -5.05
C ARG A 221 -0.85 14.92 -4.30
N PHE A 222 -0.27 14.10 -3.43
CA PHE A 222 0.75 14.53 -2.48
C PHE A 222 2.08 13.79 -2.56
N GLY A 223 2.21 12.82 -3.45
CA GLY A 223 3.42 12.02 -3.65
C GLY A 223 3.48 10.73 -2.82
N THR A 224 4.58 9.99 -2.96
CA THR A 224 4.85 8.75 -2.21
C THR A 224 6.12 8.91 -1.37
N PRO A 225 6.07 8.68 -0.04
CA PRO A 225 7.25 8.77 0.82
C PRO A 225 8.39 7.86 0.34
N GLY A 226 9.59 8.42 0.22
CA GLY A 226 10.80 7.69 -0.21
C GLY A 226 10.85 7.39 -1.71
N THR A 227 10.01 8.02 -2.54
CA THR A 227 10.06 7.88 -3.99
C THR A 227 9.83 9.22 -4.66
N GLU A 228 10.74 9.58 -5.57
CA GLU A 228 10.56 10.74 -6.44
C GLU A 228 9.45 10.46 -7.44
N MET A 229 8.34 11.18 -7.32
CA MET A 229 7.16 11.10 -8.18
C MET A 229 6.59 12.51 -8.33
N PRO A 230 6.09 12.90 -9.52
CA PRO A 230 5.37 14.15 -9.67
C PRO A 230 4.22 14.28 -8.66
N VAL A 231 4.09 15.45 -8.07
CA VAL A 231 3.09 15.75 -7.04
C VAL A 231 2.00 16.61 -7.66
N GLY A 232 0.78 16.07 -7.80
CA GLY A 232 -0.34 16.79 -8.42
C GLY A 232 -0.60 18.15 -7.77
N TYR A 233 -0.52 18.25 -6.43
CA TYR A 233 -0.68 19.51 -5.71
C TYR A 233 0.36 20.56 -6.14
N ALA A 234 1.63 20.16 -6.29
CA ALA A 234 2.70 21.05 -6.76
C ALA A 234 2.58 21.41 -8.25
N LEU A 235 1.90 20.57 -9.04
CA LEU A 235 1.56 20.84 -10.45
C LEU A 235 0.33 21.75 -10.59
N GLY A 236 -0.31 22.16 -9.49
CA GLY A 236 -1.52 22.98 -9.51
C GLY A 236 -2.78 22.19 -9.90
N TRP A 237 -2.74 20.86 -9.83
CA TRP A 237 -3.90 20.03 -10.12
C TRP A 237 -5.01 20.24 -9.10
N SER A 238 -6.23 20.37 -9.59
CA SER A 238 -7.44 20.34 -8.81
C SER A 238 -7.76 18.91 -8.32
N PRO A 239 -8.65 18.77 -7.33
CA PRO A 239 -9.20 17.45 -6.97
C PRO A 239 -9.85 16.71 -8.14
N GLN A 240 -10.46 17.43 -9.10
CA GLN A 240 -11.07 16.83 -10.29
C GLN A 240 -10.01 16.17 -11.17
N ASP A 241 -8.89 16.84 -11.40
CA ASP A 241 -7.79 16.32 -12.22
C ASP A 241 -7.27 14.97 -11.67
N GLY A 242 -7.12 14.88 -10.35
CA GLY A 242 -6.78 13.63 -9.68
C GLY A 242 -7.82 12.52 -9.88
N ARG A 243 -9.12 12.86 -9.85
CA ARG A 243 -10.22 11.90 -10.12
C ARG A 243 -10.24 11.45 -11.57
N ASP A 244 -9.96 12.34 -12.50
CA ASP A 244 -9.89 12.06 -13.93
C ASP A 244 -8.78 11.05 -14.20
N VAL A 245 -7.57 11.31 -13.68
CA VAL A 245 -6.42 10.39 -13.79
C VAL A 245 -6.72 9.06 -13.13
N LEU A 246 -7.35 9.05 -11.96
CA LEU A 246 -7.80 7.81 -11.30
C LEU A 246 -8.76 7.01 -12.19
N LEU A 247 -9.78 7.66 -12.76
CA LEU A 247 -10.76 7.02 -13.62
C LEU A 247 -10.11 6.40 -14.86
N TYR A 248 -9.20 7.14 -15.51
CA TYR A 248 -8.42 6.61 -16.63
C TYR A 248 -7.55 5.42 -16.19
N THR A 249 -6.85 5.54 -15.08
CA THR A 249 -5.90 4.51 -14.59
C THR A 249 -6.60 3.19 -14.24
N ARG A 250 -7.88 3.23 -13.83
CA ARG A 250 -8.70 2.01 -13.64
C ARG A 250 -8.96 1.23 -14.93
N SER A 251 -8.84 1.86 -16.09
CA SER A 251 -8.96 1.19 -17.39
C SER A 251 -7.66 0.47 -17.80
N LEU A 252 -6.53 0.79 -17.16
CA LEU A 252 -5.25 0.15 -17.43
C LEU A 252 -5.23 -1.28 -16.85
N PRO A 253 -4.36 -2.16 -17.39
CA PRO A 253 -4.19 -3.50 -16.86
C PRO A 253 -3.95 -3.50 -15.34
N GLY A 254 -4.77 -4.27 -14.64
CA GLY A 254 -4.71 -4.44 -13.19
C GLY A 254 -4.90 -5.89 -12.77
N GLY A 255 -4.73 -6.13 -11.47
CA GLY A 255 -4.80 -7.45 -10.85
C GLY A 255 -3.68 -7.65 -9.84
N LEU A 256 -3.91 -8.51 -8.85
CA LEU A 256 -2.84 -9.02 -8.01
C LEU A 256 -2.21 -10.21 -8.74
N GLU A 257 -0.88 -10.32 -8.78
CA GLU A 257 -0.26 -11.57 -9.22
C GLU A 257 -0.85 -12.72 -8.40
N ALA A 258 -1.32 -13.77 -9.07
CA ALA A 258 -1.67 -15.00 -8.39
C ALA A 258 -0.42 -15.45 -7.62
N GLN A 259 -0.58 -15.71 -6.32
CA GLN A 259 0.49 -16.34 -5.55
C GLN A 259 0.95 -17.55 -6.35
N ALA A 260 2.22 -17.59 -6.74
CA ALA A 260 2.82 -18.84 -7.20
C ALA A 260 2.53 -19.84 -6.08
N GLN A 261 1.54 -20.71 -6.32
CA GLN A 261 1.30 -21.86 -5.47
C GLN A 261 2.65 -22.52 -5.34
N PHE A 262 3.06 -22.80 -4.10
CA PHE A 262 4.17 -23.68 -3.76
C PHE A 262 4.46 -24.59 -4.95
N SER A 263 5.59 -24.36 -5.61
CA SER A 263 6.00 -25.14 -6.76
C SER A 263 5.71 -26.59 -6.43
N SER A 264 4.73 -27.14 -7.15
CA SER A 264 4.39 -28.53 -7.04
C SER A 264 5.68 -29.33 -7.21
N LEU A 265 5.77 -30.43 -6.48
CA LEU A 265 6.82 -31.45 -6.56
C LEU A 265 6.92 -32.05 -7.98
N ALA A 266 7.29 -31.24 -8.95
CA ALA A 266 7.46 -31.57 -10.35
C ALA A 266 8.87 -31.12 -10.75
N GLY A 267 9.85 -31.83 -10.20
CA GLY A 267 11.25 -31.51 -10.40
C GLY A 267 12.21 -32.47 -9.70
N GLN A 268 11.92 -33.77 -9.70
CA GLN A 268 12.96 -34.79 -9.52
C GLN A 268 12.53 -36.06 -10.25
N GLU A 269 13.03 -36.21 -11.47
CA GLU A 269 13.01 -37.47 -12.19
C GLU A 269 13.95 -38.49 -11.53
N SER A 270 13.37 -39.66 -11.26
CA SER A 270 13.93 -41.01 -11.42
C SER A 270 15.36 -41.30 -10.95
N ALA A 271 15.44 -42.02 -9.83
CA ALA A 271 16.36 -43.16 -9.73
C ALA A 271 15.82 -44.22 -8.75
N GLY A 272 15.45 -45.39 -9.29
CA GLY A 272 15.41 -46.66 -8.55
C GLY A 272 14.03 -47.14 -8.10
N GLN A 273 13.36 -47.97 -8.93
CA GLN A 273 12.41 -48.97 -8.43
C GLN A 273 13.17 -50.08 -7.68
N PRO A 274 12.53 -50.70 -6.66
CA PRO A 274 11.88 -51.98 -6.95
C PRO A 274 10.46 -52.14 -6.37
N ALA A 275 9.60 -52.72 -7.21
CA ALA A 275 8.52 -53.67 -6.95
C ALA A 275 7.50 -53.42 -5.81
N GLY A 276 6.28 -53.04 -6.22
CA GLY A 276 5.06 -53.18 -5.43
C GLY A 276 3.85 -52.54 -6.14
N GLY A 277 3.17 -53.31 -6.99
CA GLY A 277 2.00 -52.86 -7.76
C GLY A 277 0.76 -52.53 -6.89
N PRO A 278 -0.32 -52.00 -7.52
CA PRO A 278 -1.45 -51.37 -6.84
C PRO A 278 -2.28 -52.36 -6.01
N ALA A 279 -2.81 -51.91 -4.87
CA ALA A 279 -3.74 -52.69 -4.06
C ALA A 279 -5.00 -53.09 -4.86
N THR A 280 -5.16 -54.39 -5.09
CA THR A 280 -6.21 -55.03 -5.88
C THR A 280 -7.36 -55.55 -5.01
N SER A 281 -8.06 -54.69 -4.26
CA SER A 281 -9.21 -55.16 -3.48
C SER A 281 -10.34 -54.15 -3.38
N ILE A 282 -11.52 -54.58 -3.83
CA ILE A 282 -12.83 -53.91 -3.74
C ILE A 282 -13.15 -53.53 -2.28
N PHE A 283 -12.61 -54.27 -1.31
CA PHE A 283 -12.82 -54.04 0.12
C PHE A 283 -12.19 -52.74 0.62
N THR A 284 -11.01 -52.35 0.11
CA THR A 284 -10.32 -51.12 0.54
C THR A 284 -10.98 -49.87 -0.05
N GLY A 285 -11.57 -49.98 -1.24
CA GLY A 285 -12.42 -48.94 -1.83
C GLY A 285 -13.73 -48.74 -1.06
N MET A 286 -14.34 -49.82 -0.57
CA MET A 286 -15.58 -49.76 0.21
C MET A 286 -15.40 -49.13 1.60
N LEU A 287 -14.28 -49.40 2.28
CA LEU A 287 -13.97 -48.77 3.57
C LEU A 287 -13.77 -47.25 3.48
N THR A 288 -13.18 -46.79 2.37
CA THR A 288 -12.98 -45.34 2.14
C THR A 288 -14.31 -44.64 1.84
N ALA A 289 -15.24 -45.31 1.15
CA ALA A 289 -16.59 -44.80 0.88
C ALA A 289 -17.51 -44.84 2.12
N LEU A 290 -17.38 -45.84 3.00
CA LEU A 290 -18.14 -45.91 4.25
C LEU A 290 -17.65 -44.89 5.30
N GLY A 291 -16.34 -44.61 5.33
CA GLY A 291 -15.77 -43.59 6.21
C GLY A 291 -16.30 -42.18 5.92
N SER A 292 -16.48 -41.82 4.65
CA SER A 292 -16.99 -40.50 4.26
C SER A 292 -18.49 -40.32 4.54
N ILE A 293 -19.28 -41.39 4.42
CA ILE A 293 -20.72 -41.36 4.76
C ILE A 293 -20.93 -41.20 6.28
N THR A 294 -20.12 -41.87 7.10
CA THR A 294 -20.27 -41.81 8.57
C THR A 294 -20.01 -40.40 9.13
N VAL A 295 -19.03 -39.68 8.55
CA VAL A 295 -18.73 -38.29 8.94
C VAL A 295 -19.84 -37.32 8.49
N ALA A 296 -20.39 -37.50 7.29
CA ALA A 296 -21.45 -36.64 6.75
C ALA A 296 -22.77 -36.80 7.52
N VAL A 297 -23.16 -38.04 7.85
CA VAL A 297 -24.39 -38.29 8.64
C VAL A 297 -24.24 -37.80 10.08
N GLY A 298 -23.07 -38.00 10.71
CA GLY A 298 -22.80 -37.50 12.05
C GLY A 298 -22.92 -35.97 12.15
N PHE A 299 -22.37 -35.25 11.18
CA PHE A 299 -22.47 -33.79 11.12
C PHE A 299 -23.90 -33.30 10.90
N ALA A 300 -24.67 -33.96 10.03
CA ALA A 300 -26.07 -33.62 9.79
C ALA A 300 -26.97 -33.84 11.02
N VAL A 301 -26.73 -34.90 11.79
CA VAL A 301 -27.46 -35.17 13.05
C VAL A 301 -27.14 -34.12 14.10
N LEU A 302 -25.88 -33.71 14.23
CA LEU A 302 -25.47 -32.66 15.18
C LEU A 302 -26.11 -31.30 14.84
N ILE A 303 -26.14 -30.93 13.56
CA ILE A 303 -26.83 -29.71 13.10
C ILE A 303 -28.32 -29.81 13.37
N GLY A 304 -28.95 -30.95 13.05
CA GLY A 304 -30.37 -31.17 13.31
C GLY A 304 -30.74 -31.03 14.79
N ALA A 305 -29.95 -31.61 15.69
CA ALA A 305 -30.14 -31.50 17.13
C ALA A 305 -29.95 -30.07 17.64
N ALA A 306 -28.94 -29.35 17.14
CA ALA A 306 -28.70 -27.96 17.49
C ALA A 306 -29.86 -27.05 17.05
N LEU A 307 -30.36 -27.22 15.82
CA LEU A 307 -31.49 -26.45 15.29
C LEU A 307 -32.78 -26.74 16.07
N PHE A 308 -33.06 -28.00 16.40
CA PHE A 308 -34.20 -28.35 17.25
C PHE A 308 -34.10 -27.73 18.65
N GLY A 309 -32.91 -27.73 19.26
CA GLY A 309 -32.67 -27.09 20.55
C GLY A 309 -32.90 -25.57 20.52
N ILE A 310 -32.43 -24.91 19.46
CA ILE A 310 -32.65 -23.47 19.25
C ILE A 310 -34.15 -23.16 19.06
N ILE A 311 -34.85 -23.95 18.24
CA ILE A 311 -36.30 -23.77 18.03
C ILE A 311 -37.07 -23.99 19.34
N PHE A 312 -36.71 -25.00 20.13
CA PHE A 312 -37.33 -25.25 21.43
C PHE A 312 -37.11 -24.10 22.41
N LEU A 313 -35.89 -23.56 22.49
CA LEU A 313 -35.56 -22.39 23.31
C LEU A 313 -36.36 -21.16 22.88
N LEU A 314 -36.44 -20.89 21.57
CA LEU A 314 -37.23 -19.78 21.04
C LEU A 314 -38.71 -19.94 21.43
N VAL A 315 -39.31 -21.12 21.21
CA VAL A 315 -40.71 -21.37 21.59
C VAL A 315 -40.92 -21.24 23.09
N TRP A 316 -39.97 -21.67 23.93
CA TRP A 316 -40.05 -21.52 25.38
C TRP A 316 -40.00 -20.06 25.82
N VAL A 317 -39.10 -19.26 25.24
CA VAL A 317 -39.01 -17.80 25.49
C VAL A 317 -40.30 -17.10 25.05
N PHE A 318 -40.80 -17.38 23.85
CA PHE A 318 -42.04 -16.78 23.34
C PHE A 318 -43.28 -17.18 24.16
N ARG A 319 -43.36 -18.43 24.66
CA ARG A 319 -44.46 -18.85 25.56
C ARG A 319 -44.33 -18.27 26.97
N GLY A 320 -43.11 -18.00 27.43
CA GLY A 320 -42.86 -17.32 28.71
C GLY A 320 -43.29 -15.85 28.71
N GLN A 321 -43.20 -15.19 27.55
CA GLN A 321 -43.58 -13.78 27.40
C GLN A 321 -45.10 -13.54 27.26
N GLN A 322 -45.92 -14.58 27.05
CA GLN A 322 -47.39 -14.46 26.96
C GLN A 322 -48.12 -14.62 28.31
N LYS A 323 -47.40 -14.64 29.44
CA LYS A 323 -47.98 -14.77 30.80
C LYS A 323 -47.97 -13.48 31.63
N HIS A 324 -47.84 -12.32 31.01
CA HIS A 324 -48.06 -11.02 31.65
C HIS A 324 -49.01 -10.17 30.82
#